data_AF-A0A843I1K0-F1
#
_entry.id   AF-A0A843I1K0-F1
#
_cell.length_a   1.000
_cell.length_b   1.000
_cell.length_c   1.000
_cell.angle_alpha   90.00
_cell.angle_beta   90.00
_cell.angle_gamma   90.00
#
_symmetry.space_group_name_H-M   'P 1'
#
loop_
_entity.id
_entity.type
_entity.pdbx_description
1 polymer ?
#
loop_
_entity_poly.entity_id
_entity_poly.type
_entity_poly.pdbx_seq_one_letter_code
_entity_poly.pdbx_strand_id
1 'polypeptide(L)' 'MFVYILMGYAASLLALGVLSGEDALVLLGIALLAISNLHNLAKLLRRRRKYDDDELRVS' A
#
# COMPACT_ATOMS: atom_id res chain seq x y z
N MET A 1 -7.33 4.21 13.87
CA MET A 1 -6.56 3.35 14.79
C MET A 1 -6.23 2.00 14.18
N PHE A 2 -7.21 1.22 13.70
CA PHE A 2 -6.98 -0.10 13.09
C PHE A 2 -5.89 -0.14 12.00
N VAL A 3 -5.90 0.81 11.05
CA VAL A 3 -4.91 0.89 9.96
C VAL A 3 -3.48 1.07 10.48
N TYR A 4 -3.28 1.88 11.52
CA TYR A 4 -1.96 2.11 12.10
C TYR A 4 -1.40 0.88 12.81
N ILE A 5 -2.27 0.13 13.50
CA ILE A 5 -1.90 -1.15 14.12
C ILE A 5 -1.50 -2.15 13.04
N LEU A 6 -2.29 -2.24 11.97
CA LEU A 6 -2.04 -3.14 10.84
C LEU A 6 -0.74 -2.77 10.10
N MET A 7 -0.45 -1.49 9.91
CA MET A 7 0.82 -1.01 9.34
C MET A 7 2.02 -1.38 10.22
N GLY A 8 1.91 -1.20 11.54
CA GLY A 8 2.97 -1.60 12.47
C GLY A 8 3.24 -3.10 12.40
N TYR A 9 2.19 -3.91 12.39
CA TYR A 9 2.29 -5.37 12.27
C TYR A 9 2.93 -5.81 10.93
N ALA A 10 2.51 -5.18 9.83
CA ALA A 10 3.05 -5.46 8.50
C ALA A 10 4.54 -5.07 8.38
N ALA A 11 4.94 -3.96 9.00
CA ALA A 11 6.34 -3.54 9.06
C ALA A 11 7.19 -4.51 9.89
N SER A 12 6.66 -5.03 11.00
CA SER A 12 7.34 -6.06 11.80
C SER A 12 7.52 -7.36 11.03
N LEU A 13 6.51 -7.82 10.28
CA LEU A 13 6.61 -9.01 9.43
C LEU A 13 7.65 -8.85 8.32
N LEU A 14 7.70 -7.66 7.70
CA LEU A 14 8.74 -7.32 6.72
C LEU A 14 10.14 -7.39 7.33
N ALA A 15 10.35 -6.76 8.48
CA ALA A 15 11.64 -6.78 9.16
C ALA A 15 12.04 -8.22 9.55
N LEU A 16 11.10 -9.00 10.08
CA LEU A 16 11.34 -10.40 10.44
C LEU A 16 11.66 -11.26 9.22
N GLY A 17 10.90 -11.13 8.13
CA GLY A 17 11.15 -11.88 6.90
C GLY A 17 12.50 -11.56 6.27
N VAL A 18 12.92 -10.29 6.29
CA VAL A 18 14.26 -9.89 5.80
C VAL A 18 15.36 -10.45 6.71
N LEU A 19 15.16 -10.43 8.02
CA LEU A 19 16.14 -10.94 8.99
C LEU A 19 16.23 -12.47 9.01
N SER A 20 15.12 -13.17 8.80
CA SER A 20 15.08 -14.64 8.76
C SER A 20 15.43 -15.21 7.39
N GLY A 21 15.42 -14.40 6.33
CA GLY A 21 15.54 -14.86 4.95
C GLY A 21 14.30 -15.59 4.44
N GLU A 22 13.14 -15.43 5.08
CA GLU A 22 11.88 -16.03 4.66
C GLU A 22 11.09 -15.08 3.75
N ASP A 23 11.13 -15.35 2.45
CA ASP A 23 10.40 -14.59 1.43
C ASP A 23 8.89 -14.57 1.67
N ALA A 24 8.32 -15.62 2.28
CA ALA A 24 6.90 -15.70 2.60
C ALA A 24 6.45 -14.60 3.59
N LEU A 25 7.27 -14.30 4.60
CA LEU A 25 7.00 -13.23 5.57
C LEU A 25 7.12 -11.85 4.93
N VAL A 26 8.09 -11.68 4.05
CA VAL A 26 8.30 -10.45 3.28
C VAL A 26 7.08 -10.18 2.40
N LEU A 27 6.65 -11.18 1.62
CA LEU A 27 5.47 -11.08 0.76
C LEU A 27 4.19 -10.80 1.56
N LEU A 28 4.03 -11.47 2.71
CA LEU A 28 2.88 -11.25 3.60
C LEU A 28 2.84 -9.81 4.14
N GLY A 29 3.99 -9.29 4.59
CA GLY A 29 4.11 -7.91 5.07
C GLY A 29 3.81 -6.88 3.98
N ILE A 30 4.29 -7.10 2.75
CA ILE A 30 3.97 -6.23 1.59
C ILE A 30 2.47 -6.28 1.28
N ALA A 31 1.87 -7.48 1.26
CA ALA A 31 0.44 -7.63 0.99
C ALA A 31 -0.42 -6.91 2.04
N LEU A 32 -0.08 -7.03 3.32
CA LEU A 32 -0.75 -6.33 4.42
C LEU A 32 -0.60 -4.82 4.32
N LEU A 33 0.58 -4.31 3.94
CA LEU A 33 0.79 -2.89 3.66
C LEU A 33 -0.07 -2.40 2.49
N ALA A 34 -0.18 -3.18 1.42
CA ALA A 34 -1.01 -2.84 0.27
C ALA A 34 -2.50 -2.79 0.65
N ILE A 35 -3.00 -3.77 1.40
CA ILE A 35 -4.39 -3.84 1.86
C ILE A 35 -4.70 -2.70 2.83
N SER A 36 -3.83 -2.46 3.81
CA SER A 36 -4.01 -1.40 4.81
C SER A 36 -4.01 0.00 4.18
N ASN A 37 -3.27 0.19 3.07
CA ASN A 37 -3.27 1.42 2.30
C ASN A 37 -4.20 1.42 1.08
N LEU A 38 -5.06 0.42 0.89
CA LEU A 38 -5.94 0.33 -0.28
C LEU A 38 -6.87 1.55 -0.40
N HIS A 39 -7.31 2.11 0.74
CA HIS A 39 -8.11 3.34 0.75
C HIS A 39 -7.33 4.55 0.20
N ASN A 40 -6.05 4.68 0.58
CA ASN A 40 -5.18 5.75 0.09
C ASN A 40 -4.78 5.53 -1.37
N LEU A 41 -4.51 4.28 -1.77
CA LEU A 41 -4.23 3.90 -3.15
C LEU A 41 -5.44 4.16 -4.05
N ALA A 42 -6.65 3.82 -3.61
CA ALA A 42 -7.89 4.11 -4.33
C ALA A 42 -8.13 5.63 -4.48
N LYS A 43 -7.82 6.41 -3.44
CA LYS A 43 -7.88 7.88 -3.50
C LYS A 43 -6.85 8.46 -4.47
N LEU A 44 -5.64 7.90 -4.50
CA LEU A 44 -4.57 8.27 -5.44
C LEU A 44 -4.96 7.94 -6.89
N LEU A 45 -5.48 6.73 -7.13
CA LEU A 45 -5.99 6.27 -8.43
C LEU A 45 -7.12 7.16 -8.96
N ARG A 46 -8.06 7.55 -8.09
CA ARG A 46 -9.10 8.52 -8.46
C ARG A 46 -8.55 9.90 -8.80
N ARG A 47 -7.50 10.36 -8.11
CA ARG A 47 -6.85 11.65 -8.43
C ARG A 47 -6.10 11.61 -9.76
N ARG A 48 -5.41 10.50 -10.06
CA ARG A 48 -4.74 10.28 -11.35
C ARG A 48 -5.73 10.35 -12.50
N ARG A 49 -6.87 9.65 -12.38
CA ARG A 49 -7.92 9.64 -13.41
C ARG A 49 -8.52 11.03 -13.65
N LYS A 50 -8.69 11.83 -12.59
CA LYS A 50 -9.23 13.19 -12.72
C LYS A 50 -8.27 14.15 -13.42
N TYR A 51 -6.96 13.96 -13.23
CA TYR A 51 -5.94 14.77 -13.90
C TYR A 51 -5.91 14.50 -15.42
N ASP A 52 -6.01 13.23 -15.81
CA ASP A 52 -6.08 12.79 -17.22
C ASP A 52 -7.31 13.36 -17.95
N ASP A 53 -8.49 13.34 -17.29
CA ASP A 53 -9.73 13.87 -17.86
C ASP A 53 -9.73 15.41 -17.98
N ASP A 54 -9.06 16.14 -17.08
CA ASP A 54 -8.94 17.60 -17.18
C ASP A 54 -7.93 18.01 -18.27
N GLU A 55 -6.86 17.24 -18.49
CA GLU A 55 -5.88 17.48 -19.55
C GLU A 55 -6.48 17.29 -20.95
N LEU A 56 -7.38 16.31 -21.11
CA LEU A 56 -8.14 16.06 -22.34
C LEU A 56 -9.24 17.10 -22.64
N ARG A 57 -9.67 17.91 -21.66
CA ARG A 57 -10.69 18.96 -21.86
C ARG A 57 -10.12 20.34 -22.19
N VAL A 58 -8.81 20.52 -22.03
CA VAL A 58 -8.10 21.78 -22.27
C VAL A 58 -7.28 21.74 -23.58
N SER A 59 -7.17 20.56 -24.21
CA SER A 59 -6.59 20.36 -25.55
C SER A 59 -7.65 20.36 -26.64
#